data_AF-A0A8W8JTK9-F1
#
_entry.id   AF-A0A8W8JTK9-F1
#
_cell.length_a   1.000
_cell.length_b   1.000
_cell.length_c   1.000
_cell.angle_alpha   90.00
_cell.angle_beta   90.00
_cell.angle_gamma   90.00
#
_symmetry.space_group_name_H-M   'P 1'
#
loop_
_entity.id
_entity.type
_entity.pdbx_description
1 polymer ?
#
loop_
_entity_poly.entity_id
_entity_poly.type
_entity_poly.pdbx_seq_one_letter_code
_entity_poly.pdbx_strand_id
1 'polypeptide(L)'
;ASSSQRPGACALLRLHRALELILQFMARLSKSSDDERTSDIAAEVYKNTMAKHDTWLVQKLAGFAMYTLPSRKTLIETMCKQDYEQSSLLVQRATEAGKPVFDAIELEFTSRGMN
;
A
#
# COMPACT_ATOMS: atom_id res chain seq x y z
N ALA A 1 13.68 25.10 -2.11
CA ALA A 1 12.63 25.63 -1.21
C ALA A 1 12.62 24.75 0.03
N SER A 2 12.75 25.34 1.23
CA SER A 2 12.87 24.55 2.46
C SER A 2 11.57 23.79 2.74
N SER A 3 11.70 22.58 3.28
CA SER A 3 10.64 21.63 3.62
C SER A 3 9.58 22.15 4.63
N SER A 4 9.68 23.40 5.06
CA SER A 4 8.84 24.04 6.07
C SER A 4 7.62 24.79 5.51
N GLN A 5 7.50 25.00 4.20
CA GLN A 5 6.58 26.02 3.69
C GLN A 5 5.13 25.57 3.46
N ARG A 6 4.84 24.25 3.45
CA ARG A 6 3.48 23.69 3.29
C ARG A 6 3.31 22.35 4.03
N PRO A 7 3.15 22.36 5.37
CA PRO A 7 3.06 21.12 6.16
C PRO A 7 1.91 20.21 5.72
N GLY A 8 0.77 20.77 5.30
CA GLY A 8 -0.37 19.99 4.78
C GLY A 8 -0.06 19.24 3.49
N ALA A 9 0.65 19.88 2.54
CA ALA A 9 1.02 19.24 1.28
C ALA A 9 2.06 18.12 1.49
N CYS A 10 3.02 18.33 2.40
CA CYS A 10 3.98 17.28 2.79
C CYS A 10 3.31 16.09 3.48
N ALA A 11 2.34 16.35 4.37
CA ALA A 11 1.57 15.29 5.02
C ALA A 11 0.75 14.51 3.99
N LEU A 12 0.07 15.22 3.07
CA LEU A 12 -0.69 14.59 1.99
C LEU A 12 0.20 13.75 1.06
N LEU A 13 1.40 14.22 0.71
CA LEU A 13 2.34 13.45 -0.10
C LEU A 13 2.79 12.15 0.58
N ARG A 14 3.00 12.16 1.89
CA ARG A 14 3.31 10.93 2.66
C ARG A 14 2.12 9.97 2.68
N LEU A 15 0.91 10.50 2.87
CA LEU A 15 -0.33 9.70 2.82
C LEU A 15 -0.55 9.12 1.42
N HIS A 16 -0.28 9.89 0.37
CA HIS A 16 -0.38 9.45 -1.02
C HIS A 16 0.55 8.26 -1.31
N ARG A 17 1.82 8.35 -0.89
CA ARG A 17 2.78 7.24 -1.00
C ARG A 17 2.37 6.01 -0.18
N ALA A 18 1.83 6.21 1.02
CA ALA A 18 1.29 5.12 1.83
C ALA A 18 0.05 4.49 1.18
N LEU A 19 -0.81 5.29 0.54
CA LEU A 19 -1.96 4.82 -0.21
C LEU A 19 -1.53 3.98 -1.42
N GLU A 20 -0.46 4.37 -2.12
CA GLU A 20 0.13 3.57 -3.21
C GLU A 20 0.52 2.17 -2.72
N LEU A 21 1.25 2.09 -1.60
CA LEU A 21 1.63 0.83 -0.96
C LEU A 21 0.40 -0.03 -0.67
N ILE A 22 -0.61 0.57 -0.04
CA ILE A 22 -1.83 -0.13 0.38
C ILE A 22 -2.62 -0.64 -0.83
N LEU A 23 -2.81 0.17 -1.87
CA LEU A 23 -3.53 -0.21 -3.08
C LEU A 23 -2.80 -1.31 -3.86
N GLN A 24 -1.48 -1.20 -4.02
CA GLN A 24 -0.70 -2.25 -4.68
C GLN A 24 -0.68 -3.54 -3.86
N PHE A 25 -0.65 -3.44 -2.53
CA PHE A 25 -0.69 -4.60 -1.64
C PHE A 25 -2.04 -5.31 -1.76
N MET A 26 -3.15 -4.58 -1.68
CA MET A 26 -4.49 -5.12 -1.87
C MET A 26 -4.68 -5.73 -3.28
N ALA A 27 -4.16 -5.07 -4.31
CA ALA A 27 -4.21 -5.57 -5.70
C ALA A 27 -3.43 -6.87 -5.90
N ARG A 28 -2.27 -7.00 -5.24
CA ARG A 28 -1.44 -8.21 -5.32
C ARG A 28 -2.02 -9.32 -4.45
N LEU A 29 -2.61 -8.98 -3.31
CA LEU A 29 -3.29 -9.88 -2.39
C LEU A 29 -4.58 -10.47 -3.00
N SER A 30 -5.31 -9.73 -3.83
CA SER A 30 -6.50 -10.27 -4.52
C SER A 30 -6.15 -11.25 -5.64
N LYS A 31 -4.94 -11.18 -6.19
CA LYS A 31 -4.46 -12.01 -7.31
C LYS A 31 -3.57 -13.18 -6.90
N SER A 32 -3.13 -13.22 -5.64
CA SER A 32 -2.25 -14.28 -5.14
C SER A 32 -3.02 -15.56 -4.84
N SER A 33 -2.33 -16.71 -4.85
CA SER A 33 -2.91 -17.98 -4.41
C SER A 33 -3.01 -18.03 -2.88
N ASP A 34 -3.79 -18.97 -2.36
CA ASP A 34 -3.97 -19.16 -0.91
C ASP A 34 -2.67 -19.58 -0.21
N ASP A 35 -1.76 -20.20 -0.96
CA ASP A 35 -0.48 -20.73 -0.49
C ASP A 35 0.65 -19.68 -0.50
N GLU A 36 0.44 -18.52 -1.16
CA GLU A 36 1.42 -17.44 -1.17
C GLU A 36 1.52 -16.76 0.21
N ARG A 37 2.76 -16.52 0.65
CA ARG A 37 3.02 -15.83 1.91
C ARG A 37 2.78 -14.34 1.77
N THR A 38 1.88 -13.81 2.58
CA THR A 38 1.61 -12.36 2.68
C THR A 38 2.87 -11.55 2.99
N SER A 39 3.81 -12.12 3.74
CA SER A 39 5.10 -11.49 4.04
C SER A 39 5.88 -11.14 2.78
N ASP A 40 5.87 -12.03 1.79
CA ASP A 40 6.66 -11.91 0.58
C ASP A 40 5.99 -10.91 -0.37
N ILE A 41 4.67 -10.98 -0.48
CA ILE A 41 3.84 -10.01 -1.21
C ILE A 41 4.04 -8.59 -0.64
N ALA A 42 3.96 -8.43 0.67
CA ALA A 42 4.08 -7.12 1.31
C ALA A 42 5.50 -6.55 1.19
N ALA A 43 6.53 -7.39 1.30
CA ALA A 43 7.92 -6.98 1.10
C ALA A 43 8.21 -6.56 -0.34
N GLU A 44 7.67 -7.30 -1.32
CA GLU A 44 7.79 -6.97 -2.75
C GLU A 44 7.14 -5.60 -3.05
N VAL A 45 5.88 -5.43 -2.63
CA VAL A 45 5.12 -4.22 -2.88
C VAL A 45 5.76 -3.01 -2.18
N TYR A 46 6.26 -3.17 -0.95
CA TYR A 46 6.98 -2.12 -0.24
C TYR A 46 8.28 -1.70 -0.95
N LYS A 47 9.02 -2.66 -1.50
CA LYS A 47 10.23 -2.37 -2.29
C LYS A 47 9.92 -1.58 -3.56
N ASN A 48 8.78 -1.85 -4.20
CA ASN A 48 8.41 -1.21 -5.47
C ASN A 48 7.82 0.20 -5.30
N THR A 49 7.26 0.50 -4.13
CA THR A 49 6.58 1.77 -3.79
C THR A 49 7.43 2.65 -2.88
N MET A 50 7.36 2.44 -1.57
CA MET A 50 7.89 3.33 -0.54
C MET A 50 9.41 3.28 -0.38
N ALA A 51 10.06 2.15 -0.70
CA ALA A 51 11.51 2.03 -0.51
C ALA A 51 12.34 3.05 -1.31
N LYS A 52 11.79 3.63 -2.38
CA LYS A 52 12.44 4.70 -3.16
C LYS A 52 12.56 6.03 -2.39
N HIS A 53 11.71 6.22 -1.39
CA HIS A 53 11.60 7.47 -0.64
C HIS A 53 12.00 7.33 0.84
N ASP A 54 12.06 6.10 1.34
CA ASP A 54 12.39 5.79 2.74
C ASP A 54 13.89 5.62 2.98
N THR A 55 14.35 6.11 4.13
CA THR A 55 15.71 5.87 4.61
C THR A 55 15.94 4.37 4.84
N TRP A 56 17.17 3.89 4.64
CA TRP A 56 17.54 2.47 4.80
C TRP A 56 17.04 1.83 6.11
N LEU A 57 17.02 2.57 7.23
CA LEU A 57 16.50 2.09 8.51
C LEU A 57 15.00 1.79 8.47
N VAL A 58 14.20 2.66 7.84
CA VAL A 58 12.74 2.47 7.70
C VAL A 58 12.45 1.24 6.84
N GLN A 59 13.26 1.02 5.80
CA GLN A 59 13.13 -0.17 4.96
C GLN A 59 13.37 -1.48 5.72
N LYS A 60 14.35 -1.48 6.64
CA LYS A 60 14.64 -2.65 7.50
C LYS A 60 13.51 -2.91 8.49
N LEU A 61 12.96 -1.86 9.10
CA LEU A 61 11.82 -1.97 10.01
C LEU A 61 10.56 -2.46 9.29
N ALA A 62 10.30 -1.96 8.09
CA ALA A 62 9.20 -2.44 7.26
C ALA A 62 9.35 -3.93 6.93
N GLY A 63 10.55 -4.37 6.51
CA GLY A 63 10.83 -5.78 6.29
C GLY A 63 10.55 -6.65 7.51
N PHE A 64 10.95 -6.20 8.69
CA PHE A 64 10.66 -6.92 9.95
C PHE A 64 9.15 -6.98 10.24
N ALA A 65 8.42 -5.87 10.05
CA ALA A 65 6.97 -5.85 10.21
C ALA A 65 6.27 -6.80 9.23
N MET A 66 6.74 -6.90 7.99
CA MET A 66 6.15 -7.83 7.00
C MET A 66 6.31 -9.30 7.40
N TYR A 67 7.38 -9.67 8.12
CA TYR A 67 7.51 -11.03 8.67
C TYR A 67 6.47 -11.37 9.74
N THR A 68 5.86 -10.37 10.37
CA THR A 68 4.79 -10.58 11.35
C THR A 68 3.41 -10.75 10.71
N LEU A 69 3.28 -10.55 9.39
CA LEU A 69 2.02 -10.74 8.70
C LEU A 69 1.63 -12.23 8.67
N PRO A 70 0.36 -12.56 8.95
CA PRO A 70 -0.14 -13.93 8.86
C PRO A 70 -0.26 -14.38 7.40
N SER A 71 -0.60 -15.66 7.18
CA SER A 71 -0.92 -16.18 5.84
C SER A 71 -2.08 -15.41 5.19
N ARG A 72 -2.19 -15.47 3.85
CA ARG A 72 -3.22 -14.72 3.12
C ARG A 72 -4.63 -15.08 3.59
N LYS A 73 -4.90 -16.38 3.73
CA LYS A 73 -6.18 -16.88 4.23
C LYS A 73 -6.50 -16.32 5.61
N THR A 74 -5.58 -16.43 6.56
CA THR A 74 -5.78 -15.93 7.92
C THR A 74 -5.92 -14.40 7.95
N LEU A 75 -5.19 -13.67 7.12
CA LEU A 75 -5.32 -12.22 7.01
C LEU A 75 -6.73 -11.82 6.55
N ILE A 76 -7.22 -12.45 5.48
CA ILE A 76 -8.54 -12.18 4.91
C ILE A 76 -9.64 -12.54 5.92
N GLU A 77 -9.56 -13.72 6.55
CA GLU A 77 -10.51 -14.15 7.58
C GLU A 77 -10.52 -13.23 8.82
N THR A 78 -9.37 -12.67 9.18
CA THR A 78 -9.26 -11.77 10.35
C THR A 78 -9.79 -10.38 10.03
N MET A 79 -9.55 -9.88 8.81
CA MET A 79 -9.85 -8.50 8.43
C MET A 79 -11.24 -8.34 7.82
N CYS A 80 -11.78 -9.39 7.20
CA CYS A 80 -13.08 -9.39 6.58
C CYS A 80 -14.02 -10.33 7.34
N LYS A 81 -15.20 -9.82 7.71
CA LYS A 81 -16.22 -10.59 8.44
C LYS A 81 -17.05 -11.51 7.54
N GLN A 82 -16.83 -11.45 6.23
CA GLN A 82 -17.55 -12.23 5.23
C GLN A 82 -16.77 -13.49 4.84
N ASP A 83 -17.45 -14.42 4.18
CA ASP A 83 -16.80 -15.57 3.56
C ASP A 83 -15.64 -15.17 2.65
N TYR A 84 -14.67 -16.07 2.52
CA TYR A 84 -13.41 -15.83 1.84
C TYR A 84 -13.55 -15.27 0.41
N GLU A 85 -14.44 -15.86 -0.39
CA GLU A 85 -14.72 -15.43 -1.76
C GLU A 85 -15.30 -14.01 -1.83
N GLN A 86 -16.22 -13.67 -0.92
CA GLN A 86 -16.80 -12.33 -0.83
C GLN A 86 -15.74 -11.31 -0.41
N SER A 87 -14.89 -11.69 0.53
CA SER A 87 -13.80 -10.85 1.04
C SER A 87 -12.76 -10.55 -0.04
N SER A 88 -12.38 -11.54 -0.86
CA SER A 88 -11.48 -11.34 -2.00
C SER A 88 -12.05 -10.34 -3.02
N LEU A 89 -13.35 -10.46 -3.33
CA LEU A 89 -14.05 -9.54 -4.21
C LEU A 89 -14.16 -8.11 -3.64
N LEU A 90 -14.34 -7.98 -2.32
CA LEU A 90 -14.34 -6.67 -1.65
C LEU A 90 -12.97 -6.00 -1.69
N VAL A 91 -11.88 -6.76 -1.48
CA VAL A 91 -10.51 -6.25 -1.59
C VAL A 91 -10.25 -5.75 -3.01
N GLN A 92 -10.71 -6.48 -4.03
CA GLN A 92 -10.62 -6.03 -5.42
C GLN A 92 -11.40 -4.72 -5.65
N ARG A 93 -12.67 -4.65 -5.23
CA ARG A 93 -13.50 -3.44 -5.39
C ARG A 93 -12.92 -2.23 -4.67
N ALA A 94 -12.38 -2.42 -3.47
CA ALA A 94 -11.73 -1.35 -2.71
C ALA A 94 -10.50 -0.80 -3.47
N THR A 95 -9.73 -1.69 -4.08
CA THR A 95 -8.57 -1.32 -4.91
C THR A 95 -9.01 -0.52 -6.14
N GLU A 96 -10.05 -0.98 -6.84
CA GLU A 96 -10.59 -0.31 -8.03
C GLU A 96 -11.17 1.07 -7.68
N ALA A 97 -11.85 1.21 -6.55
CA ALA A 97 -12.41 2.48 -6.08
C ALA A 97 -11.33 3.47 -5.60
N GLY A 98 -10.23 2.98 -5.03
CA GLY A 98 -9.13 3.84 -4.57
C GLY A 98 -8.25 4.38 -5.70
N LYS A 99 -8.18 3.68 -6.83
CA LYS A 99 -7.30 4.04 -7.94
C LYS A 99 -7.60 5.42 -8.56
N PRO A 100 -8.86 5.82 -8.85
CA PRO A 100 -9.16 7.17 -9.34
C PRO A 100 -8.75 8.28 -8.37
N VAL A 101 -8.86 8.04 -7.06
CA VAL A 101 -8.45 9.00 -6.04
C VAL A 101 -6.93 9.16 -6.05
N PHE A 102 -6.20 8.04 -6.11
CA PHE A 102 -4.75 8.05 -6.26
C PHE A 102 -4.32 8.79 -7.53
N ASP A 103 -4.88 8.45 -8.69
CA ASP A 103 -4.51 9.03 -9.98
C ASP A 103 -4.74 10.55 -10.01
N ALA A 104 -5.84 11.03 -9.39
CA ALA A 104 -6.12 12.46 -9.29
C ALA A 104 -5.08 13.21 -8.44
N ILE A 105 -4.67 12.62 -7.30
CA ILE A 105 -3.67 13.21 -6.41
C ILE A 105 -2.26 13.17 -7.05
N GLU A 106 -1.93 12.08 -7.73
CA GLU A 106 -0.66 11.89 -8.45
C GLU A 106 -0.50 12.92 -9.59
N LEU A 107 -1.57 13.16 -10.36
CA LEU A 107 -1.59 14.18 -11.41
C LEU A 107 -1.31 15.56 -10.83
N GLU A 108 -1.97 15.91 -9.73
CA GLU A 108 -1.82 17.22 -9.08
C GLU A 108 -0.39 17.42 -8.55
N PHE A 109 0.19 16.42 -7.87
CA PHE A 109 1.57 16.50 -7.38
C PHE A 109 2.61 16.54 -8.50
N THR A 110 2.39 15.77 -9.57
CA THR A 110 3.27 15.76 -10.75
C THR A 110 3.23 17.10 -11.48
N SER A 111 2.05 17.67 -11.69
CA SER A 111 1.90 19.00 -12.32
C SER A 111 2.61 20.12 -11.55
N ARG A 112 2.78 19.95 -10.23
CA ARG A 112 3.47 20.89 -9.34
C ARG A 112 4.95 20.56 -9.12
N GLY A 113 5.47 19.50 -9.74
CA GLY A 113 6.87 19.08 -9.61
C GLY A 113 7.25 18.58 -8.21
N MET A 114 6.30 17.96 -7.50
CA MET A 114 6.47 17.54 -6.10
C MET A 114 6.73 16.03 -5.92
N ASN A 115 6.90 15.27 -7.01
CA ASN A 115 7.06 13.81 -6.97
C ASN A 115 8.51 13.39 -6.66
#